data_AF-A0A6P5FXZ3-F1
#
_entry.id   AF-A0A6P5FXZ3-F1
#
_cell.length_a   1.000
_cell.length_b   1.000
_cell.length_c   1.000
_cell.angle_alpha   90.00
_cell.angle_beta   90.00
_cell.angle_gamma   90.00
#
_symmetry.space_group_name_H-M   'P 1'
#
loop_
_entity.id
_entity.type
_entity.pdbx_description
1 polymer ?
#
loop_
_entity_poly.entity_id
_entity_poly.type
_entity_poly.pdbx_seq_one_letter_code
_entity_poly.pdbx_strand_id
1 'polypeptide(L)'
;MIELIVDVQNCLQAFVGFSHDLNSIIVAFRGTQKSSIRNWIEDLYWKQLDLHYPGMPEAMVHCGFYSAYHNTTLRPEIINAVQSAMKLHGDVRIIVTGHSMGGALAAFCALDLTVNYGIQDIQVMTFGQPRVGNAAFASYFHKKVPQAVRVTNGNDIVPHLPPYYSYFPEKTYHHFPREVWLHEVGIGSLSHLVEEICDGSGEDDSCSRSVYGDSISDHLNYFGVELRADARGSCKFIIHNSEIQYDEKLGGDVILLRNPTEESLVISS
;
A
#
# COMPACT_ATOMS: atom_id res chain seq x y z
N MET A 1 -10.67 -16.09 -8.80
CA MET A 1 -9.24 -16.34 -8.47
C MET A 1 -8.81 -15.43 -7.33
N ILE A 2 -8.21 -16.00 -6.28
CA ILE A 2 -7.53 -15.25 -5.20
C ILE A 2 -6.19 -15.95 -4.93
N GLU A 3 -5.11 -15.18 -4.95
CA GLU A 3 -3.74 -15.61 -4.63
C GLU A 3 -3.22 -14.78 -3.46
N LEU A 4 -2.81 -15.44 -2.37
CA LEU A 4 -2.06 -14.83 -1.28
C LEU A 4 -0.58 -15.16 -1.46
N ILE A 5 0.22 -14.10 -1.51
CA ILE A 5 1.66 -14.13 -1.72
C ILE A 5 2.33 -13.70 -0.41
N VAL A 6 3.17 -14.56 0.14
CA VAL A 6 3.90 -14.31 1.38
C VAL A 6 5.39 -14.45 1.13
N ASP A 7 6.15 -13.38 1.34
CA ASP A 7 7.61 -13.44 1.49
C ASP A 7 7.92 -13.67 2.97
N VAL A 8 8.38 -14.89 3.29
CA VAL A 8 8.63 -15.33 4.66
C VAL A 8 9.87 -14.65 5.25
N GLN A 9 10.92 -14.44 4.43
CA GLN A 9 12.17 -13.85 4.87
C GLN A 9 11.99 -12.39 5.30
N ASN A 10 11.26 -11.63 4.49
CA ASN A 10 11.05 -10.20 4.69
C ASN A 10 9.72 -9.90 5.39
N CYS A 11 8.94 -10.94 5.73
CA CYS A 11 7.65 -10.81 6.40
C CYS A 11 6.65 -9.93 5.66
N LEU A 12 6.70 -9.94 4.33
CA LEU A 12 5.82 -9.15 3.46
C LEU A 12 4.67 -10.02 2.96
N GLN A 13 3.50 -9.41 2.79
CA GLN A 13 2.32 -10.11 2.32
C GLN A 13 1.52 -9.23 1.35
N ALA A 14 1.03 -9.85 0.30
CA ALA A 14 0.11 -9.25 -0.64
C ALA A 14 -0.97 -10.26 -1.06
N PHE A 15 -2.14 -9.74 -1.40
CA PHE A 15 -3.21 -10.49 -2.04
C PHE A 15 -3.41 -9.97 -3.46
N VAL A 16 -3.59 -10.88 -4.40
CA VAL A 16 -4.04 -10.57 -5.76
C VAL A 16 -5.30 -11.36 -6.03
N GLY A 17 -6.39 -10.70 -6.40
CA GLY A 17 -7.64 -11.38 -6.68
C GLY A 17 -8.55 -10.59 -7.61
N PHE A 18 -9.57 -11.25 -8.15
CA PHE A 18 -10.58 -10.58 -8.97
C PHE A 18 -11.84 -10.29 -8.13
N SER A 19 -12.29 -9.03 -8.14
CA SER A 19 -13.56 -8.62 -7.55
C SER A 19 -14.63 -8.56 -8.64
N HIS A 20 -15.64 -9.41 -8.54
CA HIS A 20 -16.77 -9.43 -9.47
C HIS A 20 -17.63 -8.16 -9.36
N ASP A 21 -17.86 -7.66 -8.14
CA ASP A 21 -18.69 -6.47 -7.90
C ASP A 21 -18.06 -5.20 -8.48
N LEU A 22 -16.72 -5.09 -8.41
CA LEU A 22 -15.98 -3.96 -8.95
C LEU A 22 -15.51 -4.20 -10.40
N ASN A 23 -15.69 -5.41 -10.93
CA ASN A 23 -15.14 -5.87 -12.20
C ASN A 23 -13.65 -5.47 -12.37
N SER A 24 -12.85 -5.75 -11.33
CA SER A 24 -11.46 -5.25 -11.23
C SER A 24 -10.55 -6.28 -10.57
N ILE A 25 -9.27 -6.27 -10.96
CA ILE A 25 -8.22 -7.00 -10.26
C ILE A 25 -7.79 -6.15 -9.05
N ILE A 26 -7.78 -6.73 -7.87
CA ILE A 26 -7.38 -6.09 -6.62
C ILE A 26 -5.99 -6.60 -6.23
N VAL A 27 -5.06 -5.67 -5.98
CA VAL A 27 -3.76 -5.95 -5.37
C VAL A 27 -3.71 -5.25 -4.02
N ALA A 28 -3.70 -6.02 -2.93
CA ALA A 28 -3.73 -5.48 -1.57
C ALA A 28 -2.47 -5.85 -0.79
N PHE A 29 -1.75 -4.85 -0.28
CA PHE A 29 -0.54 -5.05 0.52
C PHE A 29 -0.83 -4.93 2.01
N ARG A 30 -0.32 -5.89 2.78
CA ARG A 30 -0.39 -5.84 4.24
C ARG A 30 0.61 -4.83 4.81
N GLY A 31 0.17 -4.07 5.80
CA GLY A 31 1.04 -3.22 6.62
C GLY A 31 1.81 -3.99 7.71
N THR A 32 2.48 -3.25 8.60
CA THR A 32 3.29 -3.81 9.68
C THR A 32 2.44 -4.36 10.83
N GLN A 33 2.94 -5.37 11.55
CA GLN A 33 2.30 -5.87 12.77
C GLN A 33 2.25 -4.80 13.87
N LYS A 34 1.16 -4.77 14.67
CA LYS A 34 0.97 -3.78 15.75
C LYS A 34 2.14 -3.72 16.74
N SER A 35 2.71 -4.87 17.11
CA SER A 35 3.86 -4.93 18.02
C SER A 35 5.13 -4.29 17.45
N SER A 36 5.22 -4.21 16.12
CA SER A 36 6.39 -3.70 15.39
C SER A 36 6.15 -2.31 14.80
N ILE A 37 4.91 -1.81 14.83
CA ILE A 37 4.55 -0.53 14.20
C ILE A 37 5.32 0.64 14.82
N ARG A 38 5.58 0.59 16.14
CA ARG A 38 6.40 1.58 16.84
C ARG A 38 7.84 1.58 16.35
N ASN A 39 8.47 0.41 16.28
CA ASN A 39 9.83 0.28 15.78
C ASN A 39 9.95 0.76 14.34
N TRP A 40 8.94 0.48 13.52
CA TRP A 40 8.91 0.89 12.13
C TRP A 40 8.73 2.40 11.98
N ILE A 41 7.86 3.02 12.79
CA ILE A 41 7.72 4.47 12.91
C ILE A 41 9.04 5.12 13.32
N GLU A 42 9.73 4.56 14.32
CA GLU A 42 11.06 5.03 14.74
C GLU A 42 12.07 4.91 13.59
N ASP A 43 12.09 3.79 12.86
CA ASP A 43 12.97 3.62 11.71
C ASP A 43 12.68 4.65 10.61
N LEU A 44 11.41 4.96 10.30
CA LEU A 44 11.07 6.02 9.33
C LEU A 44 11.49 7.41 9.77
N TYR A 45 11.44 7.65 11.08
CA TYR A 45 11.84 8.94 11.63
C TYR A 45 13.36 9.14 11.53
N TRP A 46 14.14 8.11 11.88
CA TRP A 46 15.60 8.21 12.04
C TRP A 46 16.43 7.76 10.83
N LYS A 47 15.89 6.91 9.95
CA LYS A 47 16.63 6.30 8.83
C LYS A 47 16.08 6.77 7.48
N GLN A 48 16.23 8.06 7.20
CA GLN A 48 16.01 8.61 5.87
C GLN A 48 17.18 8.24 4.97
N LEU A 49 17.06 7.09 4.30
CA LEU A 49 18.04 6.63 3.33
C LEU A 49 17.40 6.72 1.95
N ASP A 50 17.81 7.71 1.17
CA ASP A 50 17.32 7.92 -0.18
C ASP A 50 18.10 7.12 -1.22
N LEU A 51 17.38 6.67 -2.26
CA LEU A 51 17.97 6.18 -3.49
C LEU A 51 17.37 6.88 -4.71
N HIS A 52 18.17 7.03 -5.76
CA HIS A 52 17.69 7.52 -7.04
C HIS A 52 16.78 6.48 -7.70
N TYR A 53 15.57 6.90 -8.06
CA TYR A 53 14.65 6.04 -8.77
C TYR A 53 15.20 5.75 -10.18
N PRO A 54 15.25 4.47 -10.63
CA PRO A 54 15.86 4.13 -11.92
C PRO A 54 15.28 4.92 -13.09
N GLY A 55 16.16 5.46 -13.93
CA GLY A 55 15.76 6.27 -15.09
C GLY A 55 15.30 7.69 -14.77
N MET A 56 15.35 8.13 -13.49
CA MET A 56 14.99 9.48 -13.06
C MET A 56 15.98 10.04 -12.04
N PRO A 57 17.03 10.73 -12.50
CA PRO A 57 18.09 11.25 -11.63
C PRO A 57 17.59 12.19 -10.53
N GLU A 58 16.53 12.96 -10.77
CA GLU A 58 15.99 13.92 -9.78
C GLU A 58 15.03 13.27 -8.78
N ALA A 59 14.49 12.08 -9.08
CA ALA A 59 13.54 11.39 -8.22
C ALA A 59 14.31 10.56 -7.19
N MET A 60 14.10 10.87 -5.91
CA MET A 60 14.63 10.11 -4.79
C MET A 60 13.50 9.43 -4.04
N VAL A 61 13.74 8.22 -3.54
CA VAL A 61 12.76 7.43 -2.79
C VAL A 61 13.38 6.75 -1.58
N HIS A 62 12.53 6.46 -0.59
CA HIS A 62 12.94 5.77 0.63
C HIS A 62 13.44 4.34 0.32
N CYS A 63 14.71 4.07 0.62
CA CYS A 63 15.38 2.85 0.19
C CYS A 63 14.75 1.59 0.77
N GLY A 64 14.21 1.67 1.98
CA GLY A 64 13.55 0.55 2.64
C GLY A 64 12.28 0.12 1.90
N PHE A 65 11.47 1.08 1.45
CA PHE A 65 10.22 0.77 0.73
C PHE A 65 10.51 0.27 -0.67
N TYR A 66 11.43 0.94 -1.35
CA TYR A 66 11.85 0.53 -2.68
C TYR A 66 12.43 -0.89 -2.65
N SER A 67 13.29 -1.21 -1.68
CA SER A 67 13.89 -2.55 -1.55
C SER A 67 12.84 -3.60 -1.19
N ALA A 68 11.92 -3.29 -0.26
CA ALA A 68 10.85 -4.20 0.14
C ALA A 68 9.94 -4.59 -1.04
N TYR A 69 9.70 -3.67 -1.99
CA TYR A 69 8.98 -4.02 -3.21
C TYR A 69 9.88 -4.65 -4.29
N HIS A 70 10.97 -4.00 -4.70
CA HIS A 70 11.73 -4.38 -5.90
C HIS A 70 12.75 -5.51 -5.70
N ASN A 71 13.29 -5.64 -4.48
CA ASN A 71 14.42 -6.53 -4.20
C ASN A 71 14.00 -7.76 -3.39
N THR A 72 12.71 -8.08 -3.40
CA THR A 72 12.13 -9.23 -2.73
C THR A 72 11.45 -10.14 -3.74
N THR A 73 11.11 -11.34 -3.30
CA THR A 73 10.34 -12.30 -4.10
C THR A 73 8.88 -11.89 -4.27
N LEU A 74 8.41 -10.89 -3.51
CA LEU A 74 7.04 -10.39 -3.54
C LEU A 74 6.66 -9.84 -4.93
N ARG A 75 7.52 -8.99 -5.53
CA ARG A 75 7.24 -8.35 -6.83
C ARG A 75 7.02 -9.35 -7.97
N PRO A 76 7.95 -10.27 -8.29
CA PRO A 76 7.74 -11.19 -9.43
C PRO A 76 6.46 -12.02 -9.29
N GLU A 77 6.11 -12.45 -8.07
CA GLU A 77 4.88 -13.19 -7.83
C GLU A 77 3.62 -12.34 -8.01
N ILE A 78 3.62 -11.08 -7.55
CA ILE A 78 2.50 -10.17 -7.79
C ILE A 78 2.30 -9.94 -9.29
N ILE A 79 3.38 -9.72 -10.03
CA ILE A 79 3.30 -9.53 -11.48
C ILE A 79 2.74 -10.78 -12.15
N ASN A 80 3.21 -11.97 -11.78
CA ASN A 80 2.72 -13.23 -12.32
C ASN A 80 1.21 -13.43 -12.02
N ALA A 81 0.78 -13.13 -10.80
CA ALA A 81 -0.62 -13.23 -10.39
C ALA A 81 -1.52 -12.24 -11.15
N VAL A 82 -1.08 -10.98 -11.29
CA VAL A 82 -1.80 -9.96 -12.06
C VAL A 82 -1.92 -10.37 -13.53
N GLN A 83 -0.83 -10.79 -14.17
CA GLN A 83 -0.88 -11.25 -15.56
C GLN A 83 -1.77 -12.48 -15.74
N SER A 84 -1.80 -13.39 -14.77
CA SER A 84 -2.68 -14.56 -14.79
C SER A 84 -4.15 -14.16 -14.66
N ALA A 85 -4.47 -13.21 -13.77
CA ALA A 85 -5.81 -12.66 -13.63
C ALA A 85 -6.27 -11.91 -14.89
N MET A 86 -5.39 -11.12 -15.52
CA MET A 86 -5.69 -10.45 -16.80
C MET A 86 -5.96 -11.45 -17.93
N LYS A 87 -5.22 -12.57 -18.00
CA LYS A 87 -5.49 -13.63 -18.98
C LYS A 87 -6.86 -14.27 -18.78
N LEU A 88 -7.33 -14.37 -17.53
CA LEU A 88 -8.61 -15.00 -17.19
C LEU A 88 -9.80 -14.05 -17.36
N HIS A 89 -9.62 -12.78 -17.03
CA HIS A 89 -10.71 -11.80 -16.92
C HIS A 89 -10.65 -10.67 -17.98
N GLY A 90 -9.61 -10.64 -18.81
CA GLY A 90 -9.37 -9.62 -19.83
C GLY A 90 -8.65 -8.38 -19.29
N ASP A 91 -8.58 -7.35 -20.13
CA ASP A 91 -7.99 -6.04 -19.79
C ASP A 91 -8.98 -5.22 -18.94
N VAL A 92 -9.12 -5.61 -17.68
CA VAL A 92 -9.92 -4.94 -16.66
C VAL A 92 -9.08 -3.97 -15.82
N ARG A 93 -9.75 -3.05 -15.11
CA ARG A 93 -9.09 -2.15 -14.15
C ARG A 93 -8.33 -2.92 -13.09
N ILE A 94 -7.19 -2.38 -12.68
CA ILE A 94 -6.44 -2.83 -11.50
C ILE A 94 -6.58 -1.79 -10.38
N ILE A 95 -7.00 -2.24 -9.20
CA ILE A 95 -7.05 -1.42 -7.99
C ILE A 95 -5.95 -1.90 -7.06
N VAL A 96 -5.03 -1.01 -6.71
CA VAL A 96 -3.93 -1.28 -5.79
C VAL A 96 -4.18 -0.56 -4.47
N THR A 97 -4.09 -1.30 -3.36
CA THR A 97 -4.37 -0.76 -2.03
C THR A 97 -3.40 -1.27 -0.98
N GLY A 98 -3.33 -0.56 0.14
CA GLY A 98 -2.53 -0.96 1.28
C GLY A 98 -2.63 0.03 2.43
N HIS A 99 -2.41 -0.48 3.63
CA HIS A 99 -2.38 0.29 4.86
C HIS A 99 -0.94 0.45 5.37
N SER A 100 -0.61 1.62 5.94
CA SER A 100 0.71 1.85 6.55
C SER A 100 1.85 1.61 5.55
N MET A 101 2.85 0.81 5.92
CA MET A 101 3.87 0.28 5.00
C MET A 101 3.29 -0.29 3.70
N GLY A 102 2.16 -1.01 3.79
CA GLY A 102 1.49 -1.58 2.63
C GLY A 102 1.04 -0.51 1.64
N GLY A 103 0.69 0.70 2.10
CA GLY A 103 0.41 1.83 1.23
C GLY A 103 1.63 2.27 0.41
N ALA A 104 2.82 2.27 1.03
CA ALA A 104 4.06 2.59 0.31
C ALA A 104 4.39 1.53 -0.77
N LEU A 105 4.18 0.25 -0.45
CA LEU A 105 4.34 -0.84 -1.42
C LEU A 105 3.30 -0.77 -2.54
N ALA A 106 2.05 -0.39 -2.22
CA ALA A 106 0.99 -0.16 -3.20
C ALA A 106 1.36 0.94 -4.20
N ALA A 107 1.95 2.04 -3.73
CA ALA A 107 2.44 3.10 -4.62
C ALA A 107 3.53 2.58 -5.58
N PHE A 108 4.53 1.85 -5.10
CA PHE A 108 5.54 1.26 -6.00
C PHE A 108 4.96 0.25 -6.98
N CYS A 109 4.02 -0.59 -6.53
CA CYS A 109 3.36 -1.57 -7.38
C CYS A 109 2.59 -0.92 -8.52
N ALA A 110 1.77 0.09 -8.22
CA ALA A 110 1.02 0.81 -9.24
C ALA A 110 1.94 1.48 -10.26
N LEU A 111 3.03 2.09 -9.80
CA LEU A 111 4.00 2.73 -10.69
C LEU A 111 4.74 1.70 -11.57
N ASP A 112 5.13 0.56 -11.00
CA ASP A 112 5.81 -0.53 -11.72
C ASP A 112 4.91 -1.16 -12.79
N LEU A 113 3.66 -1.47 -12.45
CA LEU A 113 2.65 -1.95 -13.40
C LEU A 113 2.46 -0.96 -14.57
N THR A 114 2.46 0.34 -14.28
CA THR A 114 2.32 1.38 -15.30
C THR A 114 3.55 1.52 -16.18
N VAL A 115 4.73 1.67 -15.57
CA VAL A 115 5.96 2.07 -16.25
C VAL A 115 6.65 0.89 -16.92
N ASN A 116 6.69 -0.27 -16.25
CA ASN A 116 7.44 -1.44 -16.73
C ASN A 116 6.55 -2.47 -17.44
N TYR A 117 5.25 -2.50 -17.15
CA TYR A 117 4.30 -3.44 -17.77
C TYR A 117 3.26 -2.78 -18.67
N GLY A 118 3.27 -1.45 -18.79
CA GLY A 118 2.44 -0.71 -19.73
C GLY A 118 0.94 -0.70 -19.42
N ILE A 119 0.54 -1.07 -18.20
CA ILE A 119 -0.87 -1.11 -17.79
C ILE A 119 -1.34 0.31 -17.48
N GLN A 120 -2.45 0.75 -18.08
CA GLN A 120 -2.90 2.14 -17.99
C GLN A 120 -4.09 2.37 -17.06
N ASP A 121 -5.03 1.42 -16.94
CA ASP A 121 -6.21 1.56 -16.05
C ASP A 121 -5.89 1.04 -14.65
N ILE A 122 -5.11 1.84 -13.91
CA ILE A 122 -4.73 1.57 -12.52
C ILE A 122 -5.31 2.65 -11.61
N GLN A 123 -5.98 2.21 -10.56
CA GLN A 123 -6.44 3.04 -9.46
C GLN A 123 -5.68 2.69 -8.18
N VAL A 124 -5.30 3.69 -7.40
CA VAL A 124 -4.63 3.51 -6.12
C VAL A 124 -5.48 4.12 -5.01
N MET A 125 -5.68 3.37 -3.94
CA MET A 125 -6.29 3.88 -2.71
C MET A 125 -5.51 3.36 -1.51
N THR A 126 -4.85 4.23 -0.76
CA THR A 126 -4.02 3.85 0.39
C THR A 126 -4.54 4.48 1.68
N PHE A 127 -4.23 3.83 2.81
CA PHE A 127 -4.70 4.24 4.14
C PHE A 127 -3.50 4.44 5.06
N GLY A 128 -3.31 5.63 5.62
CA GLY A 128 -2.18 5.92 6.51
C GLY A 128 -0.82 5.73 5.84
N GLN A 129 -0.73 6.03 4.55
CA GLN A 129 0.49 5.85 3.77
C GLN A 129 1.57 6.85 4.22
N PRO A 130 2.81 6.41 4.50
CA PRO A 130 3.93 7.33 4.72
C PRO A 130 4.37 7.99 3.40
N ARG A 131 5.16 9.06 3.48
CA ARG A 131 5.80 9.65 2.30
C ARG A 131 6.83 8.69 1.72
N VAL A 132 6.85 8.58 0.39
CA VAL A 132 7.61 7.51 -0.31
C VAL A 132 8.84 8.05 -1.03
N GLY A 133 8.81 9.30 -1.50
CA GLY A 133 9.93 9.93 -2.18
C GLY A 133 9.86 11.44 -2.13
N ASN A 134 10.78 12.12 -2.82
CA ASN A 134 10.84 13.57 -2.89
C ASN A 134 9.80 14.17 -3.85
N ALA A 135 9.76 15.51 -3.96
CA ALA A 135 8.82 16.23 -4.84
C ALA A 135 8.88 15.79 -6.32
N ALA A 136 10.08 15.48 -6.83
CA ALA A 136 10.25 14.98 -8.19
C ALA A 136 9.61 13.60 -8.38
N PHE A 137 9.79 12.69 -7.42
CA PHE A 137 9.10 11.39 -7.44
C PHE A 137 7.58 11.54 -7.32
N ALA A 138 7.08 12.38 -6.40
CA ALA A 138 5.65 12.63 -6.24
C ALA A 138 4.98 13.17 -7.51
N SER A 139 5.64 14.12 -8.18
CA SER A 139 5.18 14.70 -9.45
C SER A 139 5.18 13.66 -10.58
N TYR A 140 6.23 12.83 -10.65
CA TYR A 140 6.31 11.75 -11.63
C TYR A 140 5.22 10.69 -11.40
N PHE A 141 5.03 10.28 -10.15
CA PHE A 141 4.00 9.34 -9.76
C PHE A 141 2.62 9.84 -10.19
N HIS A 142 2.28 11.09 -9.87
CA HIS A 142 1.00 11.68 -10.26
C HIS A 142 0.77 11.67 -11.78
N LYS A 143 1.81 11.96 -12.55
CA LYS A 143 1.75 11.94 -14.02
C LYS A 143 1.49 10.55 -14.57
N LYS A 144 2.01 9.51 -13.93
CA LYS A 144 1.88 8.11 -14.39
C LYS A 144 0.63 7.42 -13.85
N VAL A 145 0.26 7.70 -12.61
CA VAL A 145 -0.86 7.08 -11.89
C VAL A 145 -1.79 8.19 -11.40
N PRO A 146 -2.56 8.84 -12.29
CA PRO A 146 -3.38 10.00 -11.93
C PRO A 146 -4.57 9.64 -11.03
N GLN A 147 -5.06 8.39 -11.09
CA GLN A 147 -6.17 7.89 -10.28
C GLN A 147 -5.68 7.34 -8.92
N ALA A 148 -4.93 8.15 -8.18
CA ALA A 148 -4.43 7.78 -6.87
C ALA A 148 -5.08 8.62 -5.79
N VAL A 149 -5.47 8.00 -4.67
CA VAL A 149 -6.05 8.64 -3.49
C VAL A 149 -5.34 8.13 -2.24
N ARG A 150 -4.92 9.04 -1.37
CA ARG A 150 -4.47 8.73 -0.01
C ARG A 150 -5.57 9.10 0.96
N VAL A 151 -5.90 8.19 1.85
CA VAL A 151 -6.79 8.45 2.98
C VAL A 151 -5.93 8.59 4.23
N THR A 152 -6.06 9.72 4.94
CA THR A 152 -5.42 10.01 6.22
C THR A 152 -6.51 10.10 7.30
N ASN A 153 -6.17 9.82 8.56
CA ASN A 153 -7.14 9.80 9.65
C ASN A 153 -6.66 10.57 10.88
N GLY A 154 -7.43 11.55 11.33
CA GLY A 154 -7.20 12.32 12.56
C GLY A 154 -5.76 12.85 12.65
N ASN A 155 -5.11 12.50 13.76
CA ASN A 155 -3.71 12.79 14.08
C ASN A 155 -2.78 11.59 13.78
N ASP A 156 -3.10 10.76 12.78
CA ASP A 156 -2.26 9.63 12.40
C ASP A 156 -0.80 10.07 12.16
N ILE A 157 0.14 9.47 12.89
CA ILE A 157 1.58 9.77 12.79
C ILE A 157 2.21 9.33 11.46
N VAL A 158 1.73 8.27 10.81
CA VAL A 158 2.44 7.64 9.70
C VAL A 158 2.46 8.48 8.42
N PRO A 159 1.36 9.15 8.00
CA PRO A 159 1.39 10.10 6.89
C PRO A 159 2.36 11.27 7.11
N HIS A 160 2.76 11.54 8.35
CA HIS A 160 3.70 12.60 8.68
C HIS A 160 5.16 12.15 8.61
N LEU A 161 5.41 10.90 8.19
CA LEU A 161 6.74 10.30 8.12
C LEU A 161 7.10 9.83 6.69
N PRO A 162 8.38 9.92 6.28
CA PRO A 162 9.44 10.69 6.93
C PRO A 162 9.10 12.18 7.11
N PRO A 163 9.71 12.88 8.08
CA PRO A 163 9.35 14.26 8.43
C PRO A 163 9.40 15.25 7.26
N TYR A 164 8.49 16.23 7.30
CA TYR A 164 8.52 17.38 6.41
C TYR A 164 9.41 18.49 6.98
N TYR A 165 10.38 18.98 6.21
CA TYR A 165 11.31 20.02 6.66
C TYR A 165 11.06 21.34 5.93
N SER A 166 10.26 22.22 6.53
CA SER A 166 9.93 23.53 5.92
C SER A 166 11.14 24.41 5.62
N TYR A 167 12.24 24.26 6.36
CA TYR A 167 13.48 25.03 6.16
C TYR A 167 14.49 24.35 5.23
N PHE A 168 14.26 23.09 4.85
CA PHE A 168 15.14 22.29 3.99
C PHE A 168 14.28 21.49 2.97
N PRO A 169 13.60 22.18 2.04
CA PRO A 169 12.68 21.53 1.09
C PRO A 169 13.39 20.49 0.21
N GLU A 170 14.68 20.65 -0.06
CA GLU A 170 15.48 19.69 -0.83
C GLU A 170 15.68 18.34 -0.14
N LYS A 171 15.49 18.28 1.19
CA LYS A 171 15.53 17.05 1.99
C LYS A 171 14.14 16.52 2.34
N THR A 172 13.09 17.17 1.82
CA THR A 172 11.72 16.85 2.18
C THR A 172 11.18 15.76 1.28
N TYR A 173 10.60 14.74 1.91
CA TYR A 173 9.74 13.80 1.22
C TYR A 173 8.40 14.48 0.94
N HIS A 174 7.77 14.10 -0.17
CA HIS A 174 6.46 14.58 -0.58
C HIS A 174 5.55 13.41 -0.88
N HIS A 175 4.30 13.57 -0.48
CA HIS A 175 3.18 12.79 -0.94
C HIS A 175 2.75 13.18 -2.35
N PHE A 176 2.08 12.26 -3.03
CA PHE A 176 1.38 12.59 -4.26
C PHE A 176 0.05 13.34 -3.98
N PRO A 177 -0.44 14.16 -4.95
CA PRO A 177 -1.50 15.18 -4.85
C PRO A 177 -2.76 14.90 -4.03
N ARG A 178 -3.39 13.73 -4.18
CA ARG A 178 -4.78 13.57 -3.75
C ARG A 178 -4.88 12.97 -2.35
N GLU A 179 -5.26 13.81 -1.40
CA GLU A 179 -5.57 13.41 -0.03
C GLU A 179 -7.05 13.56 0.30
N VAL A 180 -7.56 12.58 1.05
CA VAL A 180 -8.85 12.63 1.74
C VAL A 180 -8.57 12.45 3.23
N TRP A 181 -8.80 13.50 4.01
CA TRP A 181 -8.54 13.50 5.45
C TRP A 181 -9.83 13.23 6.22
N LEU A 182 -9.84 12.12 6.97
CA LEU A 182 -10.91 11.74 7.87
C LEU A 182 -10.66 12.42 9.22
N HIS A 183 -11.55 13.29 9.68
CA HIS A 183 -11.39 13.92 11.00
C HIS A 183 -12.72 14.28 11.65
N GLU A 184 -12.70 14.46 12.97
CA GLU A 184 -13.88 14.85 13.72
C GLU A 184 -13.99 16.38 13.81
N VAL A 185 -15.12 16.91 13.34
CA VAL A 185 -15.47 18.32 13.52
C VAL A 185 -16.49 18.44 14.66
N GLY A 186 -16.15 19.26 15.66
CA GLY A 186 -17.03 19.57 16.78
C GLY A 186 -18.00 20.71 16.44
N ILE A 187 -19.31 20.47 16.54
CA ILE A 187 -20.35 21.50 16.48
C ILE A 187 -21.13 21.46 17.79
N GLY A 188 -20.79 22.35 18.73
CA GLY A 188 -21.36 22.36 20.07
C GLY A 188 -20.93 21.12 20.87
N SER A 189 -21.88 20.28 21.27
CA SER A 189 -21.61 19.03 22.02
C SER A 189 -21.57 17.77 21.15
N LEU A 190 -21.65 17.91 19.82
CA LEU A 190 -21.62 16.79 18.87
C LEU A 190 -20.30 16.79 18.11
N SER A 191 -19.66 15.63 18.00
CA SER A 191 -18.59 15.39 17.03
C SER A 191 -19.13 14.60 15.84
N HIS A 192 -18.75 15.02 14.64
CA HIS A 192 -19.11 14.35 13.40
C HIS A 192 -17.84 14.01 12.62
N LEU A 193 -17.73 12.77 12.15
CA LEU A 193 -16.69 12.35 11.23
C LEU A 193 -16.95 12.99 9.86
N VAL A 194 -15.96 13.69 9.33
CA VAL A 194 -16.00 14.38 8.03
C VAL A 194 -14.91 13.82 7.12
N GLU A 195 -15.22 13.71 5.84
CA GLU A 195 -14.27 13.41 4.76
C GLU A 195 -13.88 14.72 4.08
N GLU A 196 -12.71 15.25 4.41
CA GLU A 196 -12.20 16.49 3.81
C GLU A 196 -11.31 16.18 2.61
N ILE A 197 -11.59 16.82 1.48
CA ILE A 197 -10.80 16.70 0.26
C ILE A 197 -9.81 17.86 0.19
N CYS A 198 -8.52 17.55 0.21
CA CYS A 198 -7.44 18.55 0.25
C CYS A 198 -7.15 19.18 -1.14
N ASP A 199 -6.32 20.23 -1.15
CA ASP A 199 -6.06 21.13 -2.28
C ASP A 199 -5.38 20.50 -3.51
N GLY A 200 -4.91 19.25 -3.40
CA GLY A 200 -4.23 18.56 -4.50
C GLY A 200 -2.72 18.82 -4.59
N SER A 201 -2.11 19.55 -3.65
CA SER A 201 -0.66 19.74 -3.61
C SER A 201 0.10 18.48 -3.17
N GLY A 202 -0.62 17.56 -2.50
CA GLY A 202 -0.07 16.39 -1.82
C GLY A 202 0.40 16.70 -0.41
N GLU A 203 0.70 17.96 -0.09
CA GLU A 203 1.18 18.40 1.20
C GLU A 203 0.42 19.67 1.63
N ASP A 204 -0.92 19.61 1.62
CA ASP A 204 -1.81 20.71 2.01
C ASP A 204 -1.66 21.02 3.50
N ASP A 205 -1.31 22.27 3.85
CA ASP A 205 -1.06 22.70 5.23
C ASP A 205 -2.33 22.95 6.05
N SER A 206 -3.50 22.95 5.41
CA SER A 206 -4.82 23.08 6.04
C SER A 206 -5.49 21.72 6.34
N CYS A 207 -5.01 20.64 5.72
CA CYS A 207 -5.50 19.28 5.88
C CYS A 207 -4.76 18.52 6.99
N SER A 208 -4.47 17.22 6.86
CA SER A 208 -3.80 16.46 7.92
C SER A 208 -2.46 17.08 8.33
N ARG A 209 -1.72 17.76 7.45
CA ARG A 209 -0.48 18.46 7.86
C ARG A 209 -0.69 19.59 8.87
N SER A 210 -1.91 20.07 9.05
CA SER A 210 -2.25 21.08 10.06
C SER A 210 -2.10 20.54 11.49
N VAL A 211 -2.07 19.21 11.66
CA VAL A 211 -1.98 18.54 12.96
C VAL A 211 -0.58 18.02 13.25
N TYR A 212 -0.31 17.72 14.52
CA TYR A 212 1.02 17.26 14.96
C TYR A 212 1.40 15.89 14.38
N GLY A 213 0.42 15.00 14.19
CA GLY A 213 0.66 13.64 13.70
C GLY A 213 1.37 12.78 14.74
N ASP A 214 0.76 12.56 15.90
CA ASP A 214 1.34 11.82 17.03
C ASP A 214 0.47 10.63 17.52
N SER A 215 -0.64 10.33 16.83
CA SER A 215 -1.58 9.28 17.20
C SER A 215 -1.32 7.98 16.43
N ILE A 216 -0.82 6.97 17.15
CA ILE A 216 -0.82 5.58 16.65
C ILE A 216 -2.25 4.99 16.67
N SER A 217 -3.14 5.52 17.51
CA SER A 217 -4.52 5.02 17.58
C SER A 217 -5.28 5.33 16.28
N ASP A 218 -5.12 6.55 15.79
CA ASP A 218 -5.79 7.02 14.56
C ASP A 218 -5.23 6.27 13.34
N HIS A 219 -3.96 5.87 13.40
CA HIS A 219 -3.34 5.02 12.38
C HIS A 219 -3.99 3.64 12.24
N LEU A 220 -4.69 3.13 13.26
CA LEU A 220 -5.25 1.78 13.26
C LEU A 220 -6.74 1.73 12.90
N ASN A 221 -7.39 2.87 12.64
CA ASN A 221 -8.81 2.93 12.33
C ASN A 221 -9.05 3.79 11.10
N TYR A 222 -9.78 3.26 10.11
CA TYR A 222 -10.18 3.99 8.91
C TYR A 222 -11.62 3.62 8.59
N PHE A 223 -12.51 4.62 8.45
CA PHE A 223 -13.95 4.40 8.21
C PHE A 223 -14.64 3.48 9.23
N GLY A 224 -14.18 3.50 10.50
CA GLY A 224 -14.70 2.61 11.55
C GLY A 224 -14.20 1.17 11.43
N VAL A 225 -13.39 0.85 10.43
CA VAL A 225 -12.72 -0.44 10.27
C VAL A 225 -11.38 -0.40 10.98
N GLU A 226 -11.19 -1.33 11.90
CA GLU A 226 -9.93 -1.50 12.60
C GLU A 226 -8.94 -2.28 11.72
N LEU A 227 -7.91 -1.60 11.22
CA LEU A 227 -6.87 -2.16 10.35
C LEU A 227 -5.76 -2.77 11.22
N ARG A 228 -6.05 -3.93 11.81
CA ARG A 228 -5.10 -4.71 12.62
C ARG A 228 -4.58 -5.93 11.87
N ALA A 229 -3.33 -6.27 12.19
CA ALA A 229 -2.82 -7.62 11.96
C ALA A 229 -3.14 -8.49 13.18
N ASP A 230 -4.08 -9.40 13.05
CA ASP A 230 -4.42 -10.38 14.08
C ASP A 230 -3.34 -11.48 14.16
N ALA A 231 -2.33 -11.26 15.02
CA ALA A 231 -1.67 -12.30 15.84
C ALA A 231 -0.42 -11.73 16.53
N ARG A 232 -0.25 -12.02 17.83
CA ARG A 232 1.07 -11.98 18.48
C ARG A 232 1.82 -13.24 18.08
N GLY A 233 2.74 -13.14 17.14
CA GLY A 233 3.80 -14.14 16.97
C GLY A 233 4.09 -14.52 15.53
N SER A 234 5.24 -14.03 15.04
CA SER A 234 5.95 -14.49 13.84
C SER A 234 5.22 -14.38 12.51
N CYS A 235 5.98 -14.37 11.42
CA CYS A 235 5.49 -14.57 10.07
C CYS A 235 5.09 -16.05 9.87
N LYS A 236 4.29 -16.57 10.82
CA LYS A 236 3.75 -17.91 10.86
C LYS A 236 2.23 -17.85 10.85
N PHE A 237 1.68 -18.76 10.08
CA PHE A 237 0.28 -18.85 9.69
C PHE A 237 -0.65 -19.15 10.88
N ILE A 238 -1.83 -18.52 10.88
CA ILE A 238 -3.03 -19.09 11.52
C ILE A 238 -3.85 -19.69 10.37
N ILE A 239 -3.88 -21.02 10.27
CA ILE A 239 -4.69 -21.75 9.28
C ILE A 239 -5.97 -22.20 9.97
N HIS A 240 -7.12 -21.77 9.45
CA HIS A 240 -8.38 -22.42 9.74
C HIS A 240 -8.54 -23.59 8.76
N ASN A 241 -8.75 -24.81 9.27
CA ASN A 241 -8.83 -26.06 8.50
C ASN A 241 -9.83 -25.98 7.33
N SER A 242 -9.32 -25.61 6.16
CA SER A 242 -9.96 -25.82 4.86
C SER A 242 -8.86 -26.14 3.86
N GLU A 243 -9.12 -27.10 2.98
CA GLU A 243 -8.15 -27.71 2.06
C GLU A 243 -7.64 -26.69 1.03
N ILE A 244 -6.63 -25.91 1.39
CA ILE A 244 -5.94 -24.99 0.48
C ILE A 244 -4.70 -25.69 -0.10
N GLN A 245 -4.51 -25.64 -1.42
CA GLN A 245 -3.30 -26.14 -2.07
C GLN A 245 -2.15 -25.13 -1.92
N TYR A 246 -0.99 -25.63 -1.50
CA TYR A 246 0.25 -24.88 -1.33
C TYR A 246 1.19 -25.19 -2.50
N ASP A 247 1.85 -24.17 -3.07
CA ASP A 247 2.98 -24.34 -3.98
C ASP A 247 4.18 -23.58 -3.37
N GLU A 248 5.10 -24.31 -2.75
CA GLU A 248 6.38 -23.76 -2.31
C GLU A 248 7.32 -23.70 -3.51
N LYS A 249 7.67 -22.51 -3.98
CA LYS A 249 8.65 -22.33 -5.06
C LYS A 249 9.77 -21.38 -4.67
N LEU A 250 10.99 -21.81 -5.06
CA LEU A 250 12.30 -21.26 -4.75
C LEU A 250 12.66 -21.20 -3.25
N GLY A 251 13.44 -22.18 -2.79
CA GLY A 251 14.22 -22.08 -1.56
C GLY A 251 13.46 -22.10 -0.22
N GLY A 252 12.12 -22.12 -0.23
CA GLY A 252 11.28 -22.03 0.98
C GLY A 252 10.96 -20.58 1.41
N ASP A 253 11.25 -19.59 0.56
CA ASP A 253 11.16 -18.17 0.91
C ASP A 253 9.79 -17.54 0.58
N VAL A 254 9.03 -18.18 -0.31
CA VAL A 254 7.70 -17.75 -0.71
C VAL A 254 6.67 -18.83 -0.46
N ILE A 255 5.54 -18.44 0.11
CA ILE A 255 4.36 -19.30 0.23
C ILE A 255 3.23 -18.68 -0.57
N LEU A 256 2.77 -19.43 -1.58
CA LEU A 256 1.61 -19.12 -2.39
C LEU A 256 0.42 -19.93 -1.90
N LEU A 257 -0.66 -19.24 -1.58
CA LEU A 257 -1.95 -19.83 -1.22
C LEU A 257 -2.94 -19.47 -2.32
N ARG A 258 -3.39 -20.48 -3.08
CA ARG A 258 -4.42 -20.33 -4.12
C ARG A 258 -5.72 -20.90 -3.61
N ASN A 259 -6.80 -20.14 -3.70
CA ASN A 259 -8.13 -20.70 -3.46
C ASN A 259 -8.72 -21.20 -4.79
N PRO A 260 -8.83 -22.52 -5.02
CA PRO A 260 -9.44 -23.05 -6.23
C PRO A 260 -10.96 -22.86 -6.13
N THR A 261 -11.46 -21.74 -6.64
CA THR A 261 -12.90 -21.54 -6.86
C THR A 261 -13.17 -21.64 -8.35
N GLU A 262 -13.27 -22.90 -8.80
CA GLU A 262 -14.30 -23.46 -9.68
C GLU A 262 -13.77 -24.82 -10.18
N GLU A 263 -14.40 -25.89 -9.72
CA GLU A 263 -14.27 -27.20 -10.36
C GLU A 263 -14.65 -27.04 -11.83
N SER A 264 -13.68 -27.25 -12.71
CA SER A 264 -13.95 -27.60 -14.08
C SER A 264 -14.79 -28.89 -14.06
N LEU A 265 -16.11 -28.76 -14.22
CA LEU A 265 -16.99 -29.85 -14.62
C LEU A 265 -16.46 -30.37 -15.96
N VAL A 266 -15.62 -31.41 -15.87
CA VAL A 266 -15.27 -32.27 -16.99
C VAL A 266 -16.55 -32.96 -17.40
N ILE A 267 -17.20 -32.47 -18.47
CA ILE A 267 -18.19 -33.27 -19.19
C ILE A 267 -17.38 -34.29 -19.99
N SER A 268 -17.19 -35.48 -19.43
CA SER A 268 -16.75 -36.64 -20.17
C SER A 268 -17.96 -37.37 -20.75
N SER A 269 -18.02 -37.38 -22.08
CA SER A 269 -18.82 -38.21 -23.00
C SER A 269 -20.33 -38.25 -22.80
#